data_AF-A0A946JZN4-F1
#
_entry.id   AF-A0A946JZN4-F1
#
_cell.length_a   1.000
_cell.length_b   1.000
_cell.length_c   1.000
_cell.angle_alpha   90.00
_cell.angle_beta   90.00
_cell.angle_gamma   90.00
#
_symmetry.space_group_name_H-M   'P 1'
#
loop_
_entity.id
_entity.type
_entity.pdbx_description
1 polymer ?
#
loop_
_entity_poly.entity_id
_entity_poly.type
_entity_poly.pdbx_seq_one_letter_code
_entity_poly.pdbx_strand_id
1 'polypeptide(L)'
;MGEAPPNALDKISSNKPALNKTALNKKTITRPALASDDPLSGLLQKTGLWRASSLGADYKQHCSTGFTRLDQELPGTGWPADGVTEFLHDRAGIGELRLLAPALARMTHEQNRWVLFVSPPYIPYPPALAQAGIDLARVIVSQPKAPK
;
A
#
# COMPACT_ATOMS: atom_id res chain seq x y z
N MET A 1 56.21 -65.53 28.82
CA MET A 1 57.12 -64.68 29.62
C MET A 1 56.49 -63.30 29.65
N GLY A 2 56.26 -62.73 30.84
CA GLY A 2 55.30 -61.64 31.05
C GLY A 2 55.73 -60.25 30.58
N GLU A 3 54.75 -59.35 30.53
CA GLU A 3 54.77 -58.10 31.28
C GLU A 3 53.34 -57.56 31.45
N ALA A 4 53.14 -56.81 32.53
CA ALA A 4 51.88 -56.34 33.11
C ALA A 4 51.45 -54.94 32.56
N PRO A 5 50.25 -54.42 32.92
CA PRO A 5 49.55 -53.32 32.24
C PRO A 5 49.78 -51.93 32.89
N PRO A 6 49.24 -50.85 32.28
CA PRO A 6 48.40 -49.90 33.05
C PRO A 6 47.21 -49.41 32.17
N ASN A 7 46.03 -48.97 32.61
CA ASN A 7 45.54 -48.22 33.77
C ASN A 7 44.01 -48.49 33.77
N ALA A 8 43.33 -48.93 34.83
CA ALA A 8 42.94 -48.16 36.02
C ALA A 8 42.29 -46.79 35.70
N LEU A 9 40.97 -46.72 35.94
CA LEU A 9 40.13 -45.62 36.42
C LEU A 9 38.70 -45.89 35.91
N ASP A 10 37.96 -46.72 36.64
CA ASP A 10 36.97 -46.28 37.65
C ASP A 10 35.64 -45.85 37.00
N LYS A 11 34.67 -46.76 36.99
CA LYS A 11 33.62 -46.90 38.04
C LYS A 11 32.67 -45.71 38.04
N ILE A 12 31.43 -45.95 37.61
CA ILE A 12 30.28 -45.97 38.53
C ILE A 12 29.02 -46.52 37.85
N SER A 13 28.53 -47.59 38.46
CA SER A 13 27.24 -48.23 38.26
C SER A 13 26.10 -47.36 38.80
N SER A 14 24.92 -47.45 38.18
CA SER A 14 23.66 -47.88 38.84
C SER A 14 22.40 -47.14 38.38
N ASN A 15 21.46 -47.97 37.91
CA ASN A 15 20.01 -47.97 38.16
C ASN A 15 19.01 -46.97 37.50
N LYS A 16 17.96 -47.59 36.92
CA LYS A 16 16.70 -47.06 36.37
C LYS A 16 15.84 -46.33 37.43
N PRO A 17 14.90 -45.46 37.00
CA PRO A 17 13.51 -45.92 36.85
C PRO A 17 12.77 -45.34 35.62
N ALA A 18 11.67 -46.00 35.26
CA ALA A 18 10.75 -45.64 34.18
C ALA A 18 9.92 -44.39 34.51
N LEU A 19 9.61 -43.56 33.50
CA LEU A 19 8.41 -42.73 33.47
C LEU A 19 7.92 -42.54 32.02
N ASN A 20 6.83 -43.25 31.72
CA ASN A 20 6.02 -43.06 30.53
C ASN A 20 5.36 -41.68 30.57
N LYS A 21 5.50 -40.89 29.51
CA LYS A 21 4.71 -39.67 29.29
C LYS A 21 3.79 -39.86 28.08
N THR A 22 2.91 -40.86 28.19
CA THR A 22 1.70 -40.95 27.36
C THR A 22 0.71 -39.91 27.85
N ALA A 23 0.85 -38.67 27.38
CA ALA A 23 -0.22 -37.66 27.28
C ALA A 23 0.39 -36.31 26.86
N LEU A 24 0.66 -36.13 25.58
CA LEU A 24 0.57 -34.79 25.00
C LEU A 24 -0.43 -34.88 23.86
N ASN A 25 -1.67 -34.52 24.20
CA ASN A 25 -2.80 -34.35 23.32
C ASN A 25 -2.41 -33.36 22.20
N LYS A 26 -1.88 -33.88 21.09
CA LYS A 26 -1.83 -33.14 19.82
C LYS A 26 -3.26 -33.12 19.29
N LYS A 27 -4.09 -32.22 19.84
CA LYS A 27 -5.32 -31.81 19.18
C LYS A 27 -4.86 -31.02 17.96
N THR A 28 -4.52 -31.75 16.90
CA THR A 28 -4.28 -31.20 15.57
C THR A 28 -5.51 -30.35 15.28
N ILE A 29 -5.32 -29.03 15.23
CA ILE A 29 -6.34 -28.13 14.73
C ILE A 29 -6.43 -28.45 13.24
N THR A 30 -7.26 -29.42 12.90
CA THR A 30 -7.62 -29.72 11.53
C THR A 30 -8.34 -28.48 11.02
N ARG A 31 -7.63 -27.63 10.27
CA ARG A 31 -8.25 -26.56 9.48
C ARG A 31 -9.26 -27.26 8.57
N PRO A 32 -10.57 -27.01 8.71
CA PRO A 32 -11.51 -27.52 7.73
C PRO A 32 -11.11 -26.94 6.37
N ALA A 33 -11.06 -27.79 5.34
CA ALA A 33 -10.90 -27.34 3.98
C ALA A 33 -12.06 -26.40 3.65
N LEU A 34 -11.76 -25.10 3.56
CA LEU A 34 -12.74 -24.08 3.22
C LEU A 34 -13.13 -24.24 1.76
N ALA A 35 -14.27 -24.86 1.52
CA ALA A 35 -15.02 -24.67 0.29
C ALA A 35 -15.43 -23.19 0.19
N SER A 36 -14.79 -22.49 -0.75
CA SER A 36 -15.21 -21.33 -1.58
C SER A 36 -16.13 -20.19 -1.10
N ASP A 37 -16.72 -20.20 0.09
CA ASP A 37 -17.44 -19.05 0.62
C ASP A 37 -16.68 -18.51 1.82
N ASP A 38 -15.79 -17.53 1.60
CA ASP A 38 -15.15 -16.82 2.69
C ASP A 38 -16.11 -15.73 3.21
N PRO A 39 -16.84 -15.97 4.33
CA PRO A 39 -17.79 -14.99 4.87
C PRO A 39 -17.08 -13.68 5.25
N LEU A 40 -15.78 -13.73 5.55
CA LEU A 40 -14.97 -12.54 5.77
C LEU A 40 -14.88 -11.71 4.50
N SER A 41 -14.57 -12.33 3.35
CA SER A 41 -14.53 -11.63 2.05
C SER A 41 -15.87 -10.97 1.72
N GLY A 42 -16.99 -11.66 1.96
CA GLY A 42 -18.33 -11.08 1.79
C GLY A 42 -18.64 -9.93 2.75
N LEU A 43 -18.18 -9.99 4.01
CA LEU A 43 -18.33 -8.92 4.99
C LEU A 43 -17.47 -7.70 4.64
N LEU A 44 -16.21 -7.92 4.25
CA LEU A 44 -15.27 -6.89 3.81
C LEU A 44 -15.84 -6.11 2.62
N GLN A 45 -16.37 -6.81 1.60
CA GLN A 45 -17.00 -6.19 0.45
C GLN A 45 -18.25 -5.37 0.81
N LYS A 46 -19.12 -5.89 1.69
CA LYS A 46 -20.33 -5.17 2.13
C LYS A 46 -20.04 -3.92 2.95
N THR A 47 -18.93 -3.92 3.69
CA THR A 47 -18.55 -2.81 4.58
C THR A 47 -17.59 -1.81 3.93
N GLY A 48 -17.10 -2.10 2.72
CA GLY A 48 -16.07 -1.29 2.06
C GLY A 48 -14.69 -1.40 2.73
N LEU A 49 -14.49 -2.41 3.57
CA LEU A 49 -13.21 -2.66 4.24
C LEU A 49 -12.29 -3.43 3.30
N TRP A 50 -11.04 -2.97 3.22
CA TRP A 50 -9.99 -3.63 2.46
C TRP A 50 -8.83 -4.01 3.39
N ARG A 51 -8.07 -5.02 2.98
CA ARG A 51 -6.85 -5.43 3.67
C ARG A 51 -5.66 -4.77 2.99
N ALA A 52 -4.71 -4.24 3.78
CA ALA A 52 -3.51 -3.62 3.24
C ALA A 52 -2.68 -4.55 2.34
N SER A 53 -2.67 -5.85 2.62
CA SER A 53 -2.03 -6.87 1.77
C SER A 53 -2.74 -7.10 0.43
N SER A 54 -3.91 -6.50 0.20
CA SER A 54 -4.67 -6.55 -1.04
C SER A 54 -4.68 -5.20 -1.78
N LEU A 55 -3.83 -4.25 -1.37
CA LEU A 55 -3.67 -2.94 -1.98
C LEU A 55 -3.23 -3.11 -3.45
N GLY A 56 -4.19 -3.03 -4.38
CA GLY A 56 -3.97 -3.25 -5.81
C GLY A 56 -5.10 -4.01 -6.51
N ALA A 57 -5.90 -4.81 -5.78
CA ALA A 57 -6.93 -5.65 -6.40
C ALA A 57 -8.17 -4.86 -6.89
N ASP A 58 -8.43 -3.69 -6.32
CA ASP A 58 -9.70 -2.96 -6.52
C ASP A 58 -9.57 -1.62 -7.27
N TYR A 59 -8.35 -1.23 -7.69
CA TYR A 59 -8.14 -0.01 -8.49
C TYR A 59 -8.51 -0.25 -9.94
N LYS A 60 -9.82 -0.28 -10.23
CA LYS A 60 -10.35 -0.58 -11.56
C LYS A 60 -10.23 0.58 -12.54
N GLN A 61 -10.18 1.81 -12.03
CA GLN A 61 -10.12 3.00 -12.86
C GLN A 61 -8.99 3.91 -12.39
N HIS A 62 -8.07 4.19 -13.30
CA HIS A 62 -6.92 5.04 -13.07
C HIS A 62 -6.74 6.02 -14.24
N CYS A 63 -6.08 7.13 -13.96
CA CYS A 63 -5.58 8.07 -14.95
C CYS A 63 -4.05 7.99 -14.95
N SER A 64 -3.42 7.80 -16.11
CA SER A 64 -1.95 7.83 -16.18
C SER A 64 -1.42 9.15 -15.62
N THR A 65 -0.32 9.07 -14.89
CA THR A 65 0.40 10.24 -14.37
C THR A 65 1.16 10.98 -15.47
N GLY A 66 1.34 10.37 -16.65
CA GLY A 66 2.24 10.83 -17.70
C GLY A 66 3.71 10.46 -17.47
N PHE A 67 4.02 9.78 -16.35
CA PHE A 67 5.36 9.31 -16.01
C PHE A 67 5.32 7.79 -15.80
N THR A 68 5.84 7.03 -16.76
CA THR A 68 5.78 5.55 -16.73
C THR A 68 6.36 4.94 -15.46
N ARG A 69 7.45 5.53 -14.94
CA ARG A 69 8.06 5.07 -13.69
C ARG A 69 7.14 5.31 -12.49
N LEU A 70 6.43 6.44 -12.44
CA LEU A 70 5.48 6.70 -11.35
C LEU A 70 4.24 5.81 -11.48
N ASP A 71 3.73 5.63 -12.70
CA ASP A 71 2.61 4.72 -12.94
C ASP A 71 2.92 3.33 -12.37
N GLN A 72 4.12 2.80 -12.57
CA GLN A 72 4.52 1.49 -12.04
C GLN A 72 4.56 1.39 -10.50
N GLU A 73 4.80 2.51 -9.80
CA GLU A 73 4.87 2.55 -8.34
C GLU A 73 3.50 2.78 -7.69
N LEU A 74 2.53 3.29 -8.44
CA LEU A 74 1.19 3.58 -7.93
C LEU A 74 0.28 2.34 -8.02
N PRO A 75 -0.50 2.03 -6.96
CA PRO A 75 -1.55 1.02 -7.04
C PRO A 75 -2.50 1.32 -8.21
N GLY A 76 -2.75 0.33 -9.06
CA GLY A 76 -3.59 0.51 -10.24
C GLY A 76 -2.93 1.22 -11.43
N THR A 77 -1.62 1.46 -11.41
CA THR A 77 -0.85 1.99 -12.54
C THR A 77 -1.15 3.44 -12.95
N GLY A 78 -1.46 4.30 -11.98
CA GLY A 78 -1.70 5.73 -12.20
C GLY A 78 -2.40 6.41 -11.02
N TRP A 79 -2.88 7.62 -11.25
CA TRP A 79 -3.76 8.33 -10.31
C TRP A 79 -5.09 7.60 -10.16
N PRO A 80 -5.62 7.43 -8.93
CA PRO A 80 -6.96 6.89 -8.76
C PRO A 80 -7.99 7.82 -9.40
N ALA A 81 -9.01 7.25 -10.06
CA ALA A 81 -10.07 8.04 -10.70
C ALA A 81 -11.09 8.59 -9.70
N ASP A 82 -11.17 7.99 -8.52
CA ASP A 82 -12.02 8.36 -7.40
C ASP A 82 -11.20 8.54 -6.12
N GLY A 83 -11.83 9.14 -5.10
CA GLY A 83 -11.19 9.42 -3.82
C GLY A 83 -10.29 10.66 -3.84
N VAL A 84 -9.31 10.67 -2.95
CA VAL A 84 -8.41 11.82 -2.69
C VAL A 84 -6.97 11.35 -2.81
N THR A 85 -6.17 12.12 -3.55
CA THR A 85 -4.71 11.94 -3.60
C THR A 85 -4.06 13.03 -2.75
N GLU A 86 -3.26 12.64 -1.76
CA GLU A 86 -2.50 13.54 -0.91
C GLU A 86 -1.01 13.49 -1.27
N PHE A 87 -0.38 14.66 -1.36
CA PHE A 87 1.05 14.80 -1.59
C PHE A 87 1.74 15.21 -0.30
N LEU A 88 2.63 14.36 0.21
CA LEU A 88 3.44 14.64 1.40
C LEU A 88 4.78 15.23 0.97
N HIS A 89 5.02 16.49 1.34
CA HIS A 89 6.26 17.22 1.03
C HIS A 89 6.56 18.25 2.12
N ASP A 90 7.84 18.53 2.36
CA ASP A 90 8.28 19.42 3.45
C ASP A 90 7.85 20.88 3.26
N ARG A 91 7.74 21.33 2.01
CA ARG A 91 7.40 22.71 1.63
C ARG A 91 6.59 22.72 0.34
N ALA A 92 5.55 23.55 0.30
CA ALA A 92 4.76 23.74 -0.92
C ALA A 92 5.55 24.50 -2.00
N GLY A 93 5.28 24.21 -3.26
CA GLY A 93 5.81 24.96 -4.40
C GLY A 93 7.15 24.43 -4.93
N ILE A 94 7.53 23.22 -4.57
CA ILE A 94 8.73 22.55 -5.08
C ILE A 94 8.56 21.97 -6.49
N GLY A 95 7.33 21.96 -7.02
CA GLY A 95 7.02 21.50 -8.37
C GLY A 95 6.01 20.36 -8.44
N GLU A 96 5.25 20.13 -7.38
CA GLU A 96 4.17 19.15 -7.24
C GLU A 96 3.17 19.25 -8.39
N LEU A 97 2.86 20.48 -8.81
CA LEU A 97 1.95 20.72 -9.93
C LEU A 97 2.49 20.19 -11.27
N ARG A 98 3.82 20.09 -11.44
CA ARG A 98 4.43 19.47 -12.63
C ARG A 98 4.15 17.97 -12.69
N LEU A 99 4.01 17.31 -11.54
CA LEU A 99 3.66 15.90 -11.46
C LEU A 99 2.20 15.66 -11.88
N LEU A 100 1.32 16.62 -11.56
CA LEU A 100 -0.09 16.57 -11.92
C LEU A 100 -0.37 17.08 -13.35
N ALA A 101 0.53 17.87 -13.92
CA ALA A 101 0.32 18.55 -15.19
C ALA A 101 -0.16 17.64 -16.34
N PRO A 102 0.44 16.46 -16.61
CA PRO A 102 -0.03 15.60 -17.70
C PRO A 102 -1.49 15.13 -17.50
N ALA A 103 -1.85 14.79 -16.25
CA ALA A 103 -3.20 14.38 -15.92
C ALA A 103 -4.20 15.53 -16.04
N LEU A 104 -3.84 16.75 -15.58
CA LEU A 104 -4.69 17.93 -15.68
C LEU A 104 -4.88 18.40 -17.13
N ALA A 105 -3.82 18.37 -17.94
CA ALA A 105 -3.89 18.64 -19.38
C ALA A 105 -4.88 17.70 -20.06
N ARG A 106 -4.75 16.39 -19.80
CA ARG A 106 -5.67 15.38 -20.30
C ARG A 106 -7.12 15.62 -19.86
N MET A 107 -7.34 15.89 -18.58
CA MET A 107 -8.69 16.12 -18.04
C MET A 107 -9.35 17.36 -18.64
N THR A 108 -8.59 18.44 -18.82
CA THR A 108 -9.13 19.69 -19.37
C THR A 108 -9.38 19.61 -20.88
N HIS A 109 -8.57 18.87 -21.64
CA HIS A 109 -8.72 18.74 -23.10
C HIS A 109 -9.58 17.55 -23.54
N GLU A 110 -9.25 16.33 -23.13
CA GLU A 110 -9.93 15.12 -23.62
C GLU A 110 -11.28 14.91 -22.93
N GLN A 111 -11.35 15.22 -21.64
CA GLN A 111 -12.52 14.93 -20.82
C GLN A 111 -13.39 16.17 -20.55
N ASN A 112 -12.98 17.34 -21.06
CA ASN A 112 -13.73 18.60 -20.93
C ASN A 112 -14.05 18.94 -19.45
N ARG A 113 -13.18 18.57 -18.51
CA ARG A 113 -13.39 18.75 -17.06
C ARG A 113 -12.80 20.06 -16.56
N TRP A 114 -13.46 20.63 -15.55
CA TRP A 114 -13.00 21.81 -14.83
C TRP A 114 -11.96 21.45 -13.78
N VAL A 115 -10.96 22.31 -13.62
CA VAL A 115 -9.95 22.24 -12.55
C VAL A 115 -10.17 23.42 -11.61
N LEU A 116 -10.45 23.12 -10.35
CA LEU A 116 -10.63 24.12 -9.30
C LEU A 116 -9.44 24.10 -8.34
N PHE A 117 -8.68 25.19 -8.29
CA PHE A 117 -7.72 25.44 -7.23
C PHE A 117 -8.42 26.12 -6.05
N VAL A 118 -8.52 25.43 -4.92
CA VAL A 118 -9.13 25.95 -3.70
C VAL A 118 -8.03 26.45 -2.77
N SER A 119 -8.05 27.74 -2.44
CA SER A 119 -7.07 28.39 -1.56
C SER A 119 -5.63 27.95 -1.83
N PRO A 120 -5.15 27.99 -3.09
CA PRO A 120 -3.80 27.52 -3.38
C PRO A 120 -2.78 28.36 -2.59
N PRO A 121 -1.70 27.75 -2.06
CA PRO A 121 -0.72 28.44 -1.22
C PRO A 121 -0.01 29.57 -1.98
N TYR A 122 0.06 29.47 -3.30
CA TYR A 122 0.56 30.50 -4.21
C TYR A 122 -0.41 30.68 -5.38
N ILE A 123 -0.40 31.85 -6.00
CA ILE A 123 -1.20 32.11 -7.20
C ILE A 123 -0.65 31.27 -8.36
N PRO A 124 -1.44 30.37 -8.97
CA PRO A 124 -0.98 29.62 -10.13
C PRO A 124 -0.63 30.56 -11.29
N TYR A 125 0.56 30.39 -11.88
CA TYR A 125 1.03 31.24 -12.97
C TYR A 125 0.45 30.77 -14.32
N PRO A 126 -0.47 31.53 -14.97
CA PRO A 126 -1.22 31.05 -16.12
C PRO A 126 -0.36 30.63 -17.34
N PRO A 127 0.71 31.36 -17.72
CA PRO A 127 1.55 30.94 -18.85
C PRO A 127 2.22 29.58 -18.65
N ALA A 128 2.64 29.25 -17.42
CA ALA A 128 3.21 27.93 -17.14
C ALA A 128 2.17 26.81 -17.23
N LEU A 129 0.92 27.06 -16.82
CA LEU A 129 -0.17 26.10 -16.97
C LEU A 129 -0.48 25.85 -18.45
N ALA A 130 -0.54 26.91 -19.26
CA ALA A 130 -0.75 26.80 -20.70
C ALA A 130 0.39 26.05 -21.39
N GLN A 131 1.64 26.34 -21.04
CA GLN A 131 2.82 25.61 -21.55
C GLN A 131 2.79 24.13 -21.14
N ALA A 132 2.24 23.81 -19.98
CA ALA A 132 2.03 22.45 -19.52
C ALA A 132 0.83 21.76 -20.20
N GLY A 133 0.14 22.42 -21.13
CA GLY A 133 -0.98 21.88 -21.90
C GLY A 133 -2.30 21.89 -21.15
N ILE A 134 -2.46 22.72 -20.11
CA ILE A 134 -3.72 22.83 -19.36
C ILE A 134 -4.59 23.92 -20.01
N ASP A 135 -5.85 23.59 -20.34
CA ASP A 135 -6.78 24.57 -20.88
C ASP A 135 -7.20 25.59 -19.81
N LEU A 136 -6.70 26.82 -19.94
CA LEU A 136 -6.99 27.93 -19.04
C LEU A 136 -8.47 28.30 -18.99
N ALA A 137 -9.24 28.03 -20.05
CA ALA A 137 -10.69 28.29 -20.07
C ALA A 137 -11.46 27.39 -19.09
N ARG A 138 -10.82 26.34 -18.56
CA ARG A 138 -11.38 25.39 -17.58
C ARG A 138 -10.74 25.46 -16.21
N VAL A 139 -9.91 26.47 -15.95
CA VAL A 139 -9.25 26.67 -14.66
C VAL A 139 -10.00 27.74 -13.86
N ILE A 140 -10.38 27.38 -12.64
CA ILE A 140 -10.95 28.31 -11.66
C ILE A 140 -10.02 28.35 -10.45
N VAL A 141 -9.78 29.56 -9.94
CA VAL A 141 -9.09 29.77 -8.67
C VAL A 141 -10.09 30.36 -7.68
N SER A 142 -10.32 29.68 -6.58
CA SER A 142 -11.20 30.14 -5.50
C SER A 142 -10.38 30.50 -4.28
N GLN A 143 -10.62 31.69 -3.73
CA GLN A 143 -10.09 32.13 -2.45
C GLN A 143 -11.24 32.40 -1.48
N PRO A 144 -11.85 31.35 -0.90
CA PRO A 144 -12.86 31.51 0.13
C PRO A 144 -12.27 32.27 1.31
N LYS A 145 -13.04 33.22 1.85
CA LYS A 145 -12.67 33.90 3.09
C LYS A 145 -12.71 32.88 4.22
N ALA A 146 -11.70 32.90 5.10
CA ALA A 146 -11.77 32.14 6.34
C ALA A 146 -13.04 32.57 7.12
N PRO A 147 -13.75 31.64 7.77
CA PRO A 147 -14.83 32.01 8.68
C PRO A 147 -14.29 32.97 9.75
N LYS A 148 -15.06 34.02 10.04
CA LYS A 148 -14.75 34.97 11.12
C LYS A 148 -14.87 34.31 12.49
#